data_AF-A0A0K2RKC6-F1
#
_entry.id   AF-A0A0K2RKC6-F1
#
_cell.length_a   1.000
_cell.length_b   1.000
_cell.length_c   1.000
_cell.angle_alpha   90.00
_cell.angle_beta   90.00
_cell.angle_gamma   90.00
#
_symmetry.space_group_name_H-M   'P 1'
#
loop_
_entity.id
_entity.type
_entity.pdbx_description
1 polymer ?
#
loop_
_entity_poly.entity_id
_entity_poly.type
_entity_poly.pdbx_seq_one_letter_code
_entity_poly.pdbx_strand_id
1 'polypeptide(L)' 'MTILTGTSVAGIDDQRNVNHKLMVALDVDGTLVDHDGHMSPGVRDAARAVVAHGHDVLIATAVR' A
#
# COMPACT_ATOMS: atom_id res chain seq x y z
N MET A 1 19.83 -1.81 41.28
CA MET A 1 19.27 -0.56 40.72
C MET A 1 18.61 -0.94 39.40
N THR A 2 17.29 -1.06 39.38
CA THR A 2 16.54 -1.49 38.19
C THR A 2 15.98 -0.24 37.52
N ILE A 3 16.39 0.03 36.28
CA ILE A 3 15.89 1.16 35.51
C ILE A 3 14.60 0.73 34.81
N LEU A 4 13.47 1.29 35.23
CA LEU A 4 12.18 1.17 34.54
C LEU A 4 12.18 2.19 33.40
N THR A 5 12.39 1.75 32.17
CA THR A 5 12.30 2.62 30.99
C THR A 5 10.90 2.55 30.39
N GLY A 6 10.24 3.71 30.36
CA GLY A 6 9.36 4.11 29.28
C GLY A 6 7.92 3.60 29.35
N THR A 7 7.04 4.51 29.78
CA THR A 7 5.58 4.50 29.59
C THR A 7 5.17 3.98 28.21
N SER A 8 4.81 2.71 28.10
CA SER A 8 4.02 2.22 26.96
C SER A 8 2.59 2.70 27.18
N VAL A 9 2.19 3.78 26.52
CA VAL A 9 0.79 4.21 26.47
C VAL A 9 0.05 3.18 25.61
N ALA A 10 -0.76 2.35 26.24
CA ALA A 10 -1.62 1.39 25.54
C ALA A 10 -2.51 2.13 24.54
N GLY A 11 -2.42 1.77 23.25
CA GLY A 11 -3.28 2.32 22.19
C GLY A 11 -2.59 3.22 21.15
N ILE A 12 -1.25 3.34 21.18
CA ILE A 12 -0.47 4.03 20.12
C ILE A 12 0.07 3.04 19.06
N ASP A 13 0.05 1.74 19.34
CA ASP A 13 0.69 0.72 18.50
C ASP A 13 0.09 0.61 17.08
N ASP A 14 -1.19 0.98 16.92
CA ASP A 14 -1.90 1.00 15.63
C ASP A 14 -1.94 2.40 14.98
N GLN A 15 -1.20 3.37 15.54
CA GLN A 15 -0.98 4.63 14.85
C GLN A 15 -0.08 4.38 13.65
N ARG A 16 -0.70 4.20 12.49
CA ARG A 16 -0.01 4.24 11.20
C ARG A 16 0.86 5.49 11.16
N ASN A 17 2.17 5.30 11.28
CA ASN A 17 3.12 6.37 11.04
C ASN A 17 2.92 6.80 9.58
N VAL A 18 2.27 7.96 9.40
CA VAL A 18 1.85 8.49 8.10
C VAL A 18 3.02 8.82 7.18
N ASN A 19 4.26 8.65 7.65
CA ASN A 19 5.49 8.87 6.91
C ASN A 19 6.18 7.55 6.48
N HIS A 20 5.52 6.40 6.62
CA HIS A 20 6.07 5.14 6.17
C HIS A 20 5.75 4.91 4.69
N LYS A 21 6.80 4.65 3.91
CA LYS A 21 6.66 4.17 2.53
C LYS A 21 5.81 2.90 2.53
N LEU A 22 4.61 2.99 1.97
CA LEU A 22 3.70 1.85 1.84
C LEU A 22 4.04 1.05 0.57
N MET A 23 3.73 -0.25 0.62
CA MET A 23 3.75 -1.13 -0.54
C MET A 23 2.32 -1.52 -0.89
N VAL A 24 1.90 -1.22 -2.12
CA VAL A 24 0.57 -1.52 -2.65
C VAL A 24 0.70 -2.67 -3.65
N ALA A 25 0.20 -3.86 -3.29
CA ALA A 25 0.18 -5.02 -4.17
C ALA A 25 -1.16 -5.11 -4.91
N LEU A 26 -1.13 -5.05 -6.24
CA LEU A 26 -2.31 -5.07 -7.10
C LEU A 26 -2.29 -6.33 -7.97
N ASP A 27 -3.35 -7.14 -7.89
CA ASP A 27 -3.60 -8.22 -8.85
C ASP A 27 -4.03 -7.65 -10.22
N VAL A 28 -3.79 -8.37 -11.30
CA VAL A 28 -4.08 -7.88 -12.66
C VAL A 28 -5.49 -8.25 -13.12
N ASP A 29 -5.78 -9.54 -13.26
CA ASP A 29 -7.01 -9.99 -13.92
C ASP A 29 -8.22 -9.84 -12.99
N GLY A 30 -9.18 -8.98 -13.36
CA GLY A 30 -10.37 -8.70 -12.55
C GLY A 30 -10.15 -7.74 -11.37
N THR A 31 -8.93 -7.18 -11.23
CA THR A 31 -8.58 -6.19 -10.19
C THR A 31 -8.04 -4.88 -10.79
N LEU A 32 -6.97 -4.94 -11.59
CA LEU A 32 -6.37 -3.75 -12.22
C LEU A 32 -6.93 -3.50 -13.63
N VAL A 33 -7.31 -4.58 -14.31
CA VAL A 33 -7.94 -4.54 -15.63
C VAL A 33 -9.28 -5.26 -15.58
N ASP A 34 -10.21 -4.83 -16.42
CA ASP A 34 -11.45 -5.56 -16.60
C ASP A 34 -11.21 -6.92 -17.29
N HIS A 35 -12.29 -7.67 -17.48
CA HIS A 35 -12.26 -8.99 -18.10
C HIS A 35 -11.77 -9.00 -19.56
N ASP A 36 -11.71 -7.83 -20.21
CA ASP A 36 -11.16 -7.64 -21.56
C ASP A 36 -9.70 -7.17 -21.54
N GLY A 37 -9.10 -7.01 -20.35
CA GLY A 37 -7.72 -6.54 -20.20
C GLY A 37 -7.57 -5.02 -20.25
N HIS A 38 -8.66 -4.25 -20.16
CA HIS A 38 -8.60 -2.79 -20.16
C HIS A 38 -8.53 -2.20 -18.75
N MET A 39 -7.55 -1.32 -18.54
CA MET A 39 -7.45 -0.49 -17.34
C MET A 39 -8.27 0.78 -17.53
N SER A 40 -9.22 1.03 -16.63
CA SER A 40 -9.98 2.29 -16.63
C SER A 40 -9.05 3.49 -16.37
N PRO A 41 -9.37 4.69 -16.90
CA PRO A 41 -8.61 5.90 -16.62
C PRO A 41 -8.44 6.17 -15.12
N GLY A 42 -9.49 5.94 -14.32
CA GLY A 42 -9.45 6.15 -12.86
C GLY A 42 -8.47 5.23 -12.14
N VAL A 43 -8.37 3.96 -12.53
CA VAL A 43 -7.39 3.02 -11.96
C VAL A 43 -5.96 3.46 -12.31
N ARG A 44 -5.76 3.93 -13.54
CA ARG A 44 -4.46 4.45 -13.98
C ARG A 44 -4.03 5.68 -13.19
N ASP A 45 -4.94 6.62 -12.99
CA ASP A 45 -4.67 7.86 -12.27
C ASP A 45 -4.40 7.60 -10.79
N ALA A 46 -5.14 6.68 -10.17
CA ALA A 46 -4.91 6.25 -8.80
C ALA A 46 -3.53 5.59 -8.63
N ALA A 47 -3.15 4.67 -9.52
CA ALA A 47 -1.83 4.03 -9.48
C ALA A 47 -0.69 5.05 -9.64
N ARG A 48 -0.86 6.06 -10.51
CA ARG A 48 0.11 7.16 -10.66
C ARG A 48 0.23 8.00 -9.40
N ALA A 49 -0.89 8.31 -8.74
CA ALA A 49 -0.88 9.09 -7.50
C ALA A 49 -0.11 8.38 -6.38
N VAL A 50 -0.31 7.06 -6.23
CA VAL A 50 0.41 6.23 -5.26
C VAL A 50 1.93 6.34 -5.45
N VAL A 51 2.41 6.18 -6.68
CA VAL A 51 3.83 6.33 -7.01
C VAL A 51 4.32 7.77 -6.79
N ALA A 52 3.53 8.77 -7.17
CA ALA A 52 3.87 10.18 -6.98
C ALA A 52 4.00 10.57 -5.49
N HIS A 53 3.26 9.90 -4.60
CA HIS A 53 3.39 10.05 -3.15
C HIS A 53 4.55 9.22 -2.55
N GLY A 54 5.37 8.59 -3.39
CA GLY A 54 6.58 7.90 -2.98
C GLY A 54 6.36 6.47 -2.49
N HIS A 55 5.19 5.89 -2.71
CA HIS A 55 4.88 4.50 -2.37
C HIS A 55 5.29 3.54 -3.49
N ASP A 56 5.55 2.29 -3.13
CA ASP A 56 5.86 1.25 -4.12
C ASP A 56 4.56 0.56 -4.57
N VAL A 57 4.44 0.34 -5.89
CA VAL A 57 3.35 -0.45 -6.48
C VAL A 57 3.94 -1.74 -7.04
N LEU A 58 3.50 -2.88 -6.49
CA LEU A 58 3.82 -4.20 -7.00
C LEU A 58 2.65 -4.70 -7.85
N ILE A 59 2.93 -5.05 -9.10
CA ILE A 59 1.94 -5.70 -9.97
C ILE A 59 2.09 -7.21 -9.81
N ALA A 60 1.14 -7.83 -9.13
CA ALA A 60 1.09 -9.25 -8.89
C ALA A 60 0.26 -9.91 -10.00
N THR A 61 0.88 -10.22 -11.13
CA THR A 61 0.25 -10.99 -12.21
C THR A 61 0.60 -12.46 -12.08
N ALA A 62 -0.39 -13.35 -12.19
CA ALA A 62 -0.13 -14.77 -12.38
C ALA A 62 0.30 -14.99 -13.84
N VAL A 63 1.55 -15.44 -14.04
CA VAL A 63 1.99 -15.93 -15.36
C VAL A 63 1.22 -17.20 -15.70
N ARG A 64 0.66 -17.25 -16.92
CA ARG A 64 0.08 -18.47 -17.50
C ARG A 64 1.08 -19.13 -18.44
#